data_AF-A0A954W5M0-F1
#
_entry.id   AF-A0A954W5M0-F1
#
_cell.length_a   1.000
_cell.length_b   1.000
_cell.length_c   1.000
_cell.angle_alpha   90.00
_cell.angle_beta   90.00
_cell.angle_gamma   90.00
#
_symmetry.space_group_name_H-M   'P 1'
#
loop_
_entity.id
_entity.type
_entity.pdbx_description
1 polymer ?
#
loop_
_entity_poly.entity_id
_entity_poly.type
_entity_poly.pdbx_seq_one_letter_code
_entity_poly.pdbx_strand_id
1 'polypeptide(L)'
;RRALVHGHCHHKSILGMEAEKKLFEQLGIEYDVVDSGCCGMAGSFGFEREKYDVSIACGERALLPAVREADARTLIVADGFSCREQVKQSTGRWPLHVAEVAQLAIQQRHHIPVYLPESFYASQRQSHKLSKKEIAVGLAGVAFGGWAAWSVWRRLSEHR
;
A
#
# COMPACT_ATOMS: atom_id res chain seq x y z
N ARG A 1 9.27 19.09 -2.36
CA ARG A 1 9.60 17.74 -2.89
C ARG A 1 8.89 17.60 -4.23
N ARG A 2 9.40 16.77 -5.15
CA ARG A 2 8.72 16.45 -6.41
C ARG A 2 7.86 15.19 -6.25
N ALA A 3 6.71 15.15 -6.90
CA ALA A 3 5.80 14.01 -6.94
C ALA A 3 5.54 13.56 -8.39
N LEU A 4 5.71 12.27 -8.66
CA LEU A 4 5.24 11.63 -9.87
C LEU A 4 3.85 11.03 -9.59
N VAL A 5 2.83 11.51 -10.29
CA VAL A 5 1.42 11.23 -9.97
C VAL A 5 0.79 10.41 -11.10
N HIS A 6 0.24 9.25 -10.76
CA HIS A 6 -0.60 8.47 -11.66
C HIS A 6 -2.08 8.66 -11.30
N GLY A 7 -2.81 9.32 -12.18
CA GLY A 7 -4.26 9.45 -12.07
C GLY A 7 -4.94 8.11 -12.36
N HIS A 8 -5.72 7.61 -11.39
CA HIS A 8 -6.49 6.37 -11.58
C HIS A 8 -7.44 6.52 -12.77
N CYS A 9 -7.53 5.53 -13.66
CA CYS A 9 -8.22 5.67 -14.94
C CYS A 9 -9.70 6.10 -14.79
N HIS A 10 -10.46 5.52 -13.87
CA HIS A 10 -11.84 5.96 -13.62
C HIS A 10 -11.92 7.38 -13.05
N HIS A 11 -10.96 7.74 -12.18
CA HIS A 11 -10.87 9.09 -11.60
C HIS A 11 -10.63 10.12 -12.72
N LYS A 12 -9.55 9.94 -13.50
CA LYS A 12 -9.16 10.82 -14.60
C LYS A 12 -10.27 10.99 -15.64
N SER A 13 -11.00 9.90 -15.96
CA SER A 13 -12.04 9.94 -16.99
C SER A 13 -13.36 10.56 -16.55
N ILE A 14 -13.73 10.46 -15.27
CA ILE A 14 -15.06 10.88 -14.79
C ILE A 14 -14.97 12.20 -14.01
N LEU A 15 -14.01 12.31 -13.10
CA LEU A 15 -13.91 13.43 -12.15
C LEU A 15 -12.83 14.45 -12.56
N GLY A 16 -11.87 14.03 -13.39
CA GLY A 16 -10.68 14.83 -13.71
C GLY A 16 -9.59 14.68 -12.63
N MET A 17 -8.61 15.58 -12.63
CA MET A 17 -7.50 15.57 -11.64
C MET A 17 -7.28 16.96 -11.01
N GLU A 18 -8.18 17.91 -11.25
CA GLU A 18 -7.98 19.31 -10.86
C GLU A 18 -7.97 19.51 -9.34
N ALA A 19 -8.73 18.69 -8.60
CA ALA A 19 -8.75 18.74 -7.15
C ALA A 19 -7.40 18.29 -6.55
N GLU A 20 -6.83 17.21 -7.08
CA GLU A 20 -5.53 16.65 -6.67
C GLU A 20 -4.41 17.63 -7.00
N LYS A 21 -4.42 18.21 -8.20
CA LYS A 21 -3.47 19.24 -8.62
C LYS A 21 -3.48 20.43 -7.67
N LYS A 22 -4.67 20.99 -7.40
CA LYS A 22 -4.83 22.09 -6.46
C LYS A 22 -4.36 21.72 -5.05
N LEU A 23 -4.62 20.49 -4.60
CA LEU A 23 -4.12 20.01 -3.33
C LEU A 23 -2.59 19.99 -3.31
N PHE A 24 -1.91 19.46 -4.33
CA PHE A 24 -0.44 19.48 -4.39
C PHE A 24 0.13 20.90 -4.39
N GLU A 25 -0.50 21.84 -5.10
CA GLU A 25 -0.14 23.26 -5.09
C GLU A 25 -0.26 23.86 -3.68
N GLN A 26 -1.37 23.60 -2.99
CA GLN A 26 -1.58 24.04 -1.60
C GLN A 26 -0.57 23.44 -0.63
N LEU A 27 -0.11 22.21 -0.89
CA LEU A 27 0.92 21.54 -0.09
C LEU A 27 2.35 21.98 -0.48
N GLY A 28 2.52 22.85 -1.49
CA GLY A 28 3.84 23.29 -1.97
C GLY A 28 4.66 22.15 -2.59
N ILE A 29 3.99 21.17 -3.20
CA ILE A 29 4.61 20.01 -3.85
C ILE A 29 4.68 20.28 -5.34
N GLU A 30 5.88 20.20 -5.92
CA GLU A 30 6.03 20.14 -7.38
C GLU A 30 5.55 18.77 -7.86
N TYR A 31 4.77 18.71 -8.92
CA TYR A 31 4.20 17.45 -9.39
C TYR A 31 4.23 17.32 -10.91
N ASP A 32 4.39 16.09 -11.39
CA ASP A 32 4.12 15.71 -12.76
C ASP A 32 3.06 14.62 -12.79
N VAL A 33 2.00 14.85 -13.55
CA VAL A 33 1.01 13.81 -13.81
C VAL A 33 1.51 12.99 -14.99
N VAL A 34 1.74 11.70 -14.77
CA VAL A 34 2.16 10.78 -15.84
C VAL A 34 1.06 10.73 -16.89
N ASP A 35 1.38 11.06 -18.14
CA ASP A 35 0.45 10.89 -19.25
C ASP A 35 0.29 9.41 -19.59
N SER A 36 -0.56 8.77 -18.79
CA SER A 36 -0.82 7.34 -18.80
C SER A 36 -2.31 7.09 -18.94
N GLY A 37 -2.63 5.92 -19.51
CA GLY A 37 -3.96 5.32 -19.49
C GLY A 37 -4.16 4.47 -18.23
N CYS A 38 -4.78 3.30 -18.36
CA CYS A 38 -4.86 2.32 -17.27
C CYS A 38 -3.47 1.81 -16.87
N CYS A 39 -3.28 1.51 -15.58
CA CYS A 39 -2.08 0.84 -15.08
C CYS A 39 -1.93 -0.62 -15.57
N GLY A 40 -3.00 -1.23 -16.08
CA GLY A 40 -3.05 -2.61 -16.55
C GLY A 40 -3.85 -3.56 -15.65
N MET A 41 -4.03 -3.23 -14.37
CA MET A 41 -4.61 -4.19 -13.41
C MET A 41 -6.13 -4.32 -13.44
N ALA A 42 -6.87 -3.22 -13.64
CA ALA A 42 -8.34 -3.17 -13.69
C ALA A 42 -9.08 -4.20 -12.79
N GLY A 43 -8.84 -4.14 -11.47
CA GLY A 43 -9.38 -5.14 -10.53
C GLY A 43 -8.55 -6.43 -10.53
N SER A 44 -9.19 -7.56 -10.85
CA SER A 44 -8.54 -8.88 -10.93
C SER A 44 -7.85 -9.14 -12.27
N PHE A 45 -8.16 -8.35 -13.30
CA PHE A 45 -7.71 -8.59 -14.69
C PHE A 45 -6.20 -8.83 -14.76
N GLY A 46 -5.39 -8.01 -14.10
CA GLY A 46 -3.93 -8.16 -14.15
C GLY A 46 -3.36 -9.34 -13.38
N PHE A 47 -4.19 -10.07 -12.62
CA PHE A 47 -3.80 -11.32 -11.94
C PHE A 47 -4.17 -12.57 -12.74
N GLU A 48 -5.04 -12.46 -13.75
CA GLU A 48 -5.45 -13.59 -14.58
C GLU A 48 -4.28 -14.00 -15.49
N ARG A 49 -3.96 -15.30 -15.50
CA ARG A 49 -2.80 -15.83 -16.25
C ARG A 49 -2.85 -15.42 -17.72
N GLU A 50 -4.02 -15.48 -18.33
CA GLU A 50 -4.25 -15.20 -19.74
C GLU A 50 -4.18 -13.70 -20.07
N LYS A 51 -4.22 -12.84 -19.05
CA LYS A 51 -4.25 -11.38 -19.17
C LYS A 51 -3.02 -10.70 -18.58
N TYR A 52 -2.16 -11.43 -17.88
CA TYR A 52 -0.98 -10.92 -17.22
C TYR A 52 -0.08 -10.12 -18.17
N ASP A 53 0.27 -10.69 -19.33
CA ASP A 53 1.15 -10.02 -20.29
C ASP A 53 0.53 -8.73 -20.84
N VAL A 54 -0.80 -8.69 -21.03
CA VAL A 54 -1.53 -7.49 -21.44
C VAL A 54 -1.52 -6.45 -20.33
N SER A 55 -1.73 -6.85 -19.08
CA SER A 55 -1.65 -5.97 -17.90
C SER A 55 -0.27 -5.33 -17.78
N ILE A 56 0.80 -6.14 -17.87
CA ILE A 56 2.18 -5.63 -17.85
C ILE A 56 2.39 -4.68 -19.03
N ALA A 57 2.03 -5.07 -20.25
CA ALA A 57 2.17 -4.22 -21.43
C ALA A 57 1.46 -2.88 -21.28
N CYS A 58 0.27 -2.82 -20.67
CA CYS A 58 -0.43 -1.57 -20.36
C CYS A 58 0.39 -0.67 -19.43
N GLY A 59 0.92 -1.21 -18.32
CA GLY A 59 1.76 -0.46 -17.39
C GLY A 59 3.05 0.03 -18.03
N GLU A 60 3.66 -0.78 -18.89
CA GLU A 60 4.91 -0.50 -19.60
C GLU A 60 4.80 0.63 -20.63
N ARG A 61 3.58 1.05 -21.02
CA ARG A 61 3.40 2.16 -21.98
C ARG A 61 3.92 3.49 -21.46
N ALA A 62 3.80 3.74 -20.16
CA ALA A 62 4.14 5.05 -19.58
C ALA A 62 4.40 4.99 -18.08
N LEU A 63 3.53 4.31 -17.31
CA LEU A 63 3.58 4.34 -15.85
C LEU A 63 4.85 3.67 -15.29
N LEU A 64 5.11 2.44 -15.69
CA LEU A 64 6.22 1.66 -15.12
C LEU A 64 7.60 2.24 -15.48
N PRO A 65 7.86 2.68 -16.74
CA PRO A 65 9.10 3.37 -17.07
C PRO A 65 9.29 4.65 -16.25
N ALA A 66 8.26 5.51 -16.18
CA ALA A 66 8.34 6.77 -15.45
C ALA A 66 8.68 6.57 -13.96
N VAL A 67 8.13 5.52 -13.33
CA VAL A 67 8.46 5.18 -11.93
C VAL A 67 9.89 4.68 -11.78
N ARG A 68 10.39 3.87 -12.72
CA ARG A 68 11.78 3.35 -12.67
C ARG A 68 12.82 4.44 -12.90
N GLU A 69 12.49 5.45 -13.71
CA GLU A 69 13.36 6.60 -14.02
C GLU A 69 13.31 7.69 -12.94
N ALA A 70 12.28 7.70 -12.10
CA ALA A 70 12.12 8.70 -11.05
C ALA A 70 13.24 8.63 -10.01
N ASP A 71 13.81 9.79 -9.67
CA ASP A 71 14.79 9.94 -8.58
C ASP A 71 14.27 9.31 -7.28
N ALA A 72 15.16 8.73 -6.48
CA ALA A 72 14.81 8.06 -5.24
C ALA A 72 14.11 8.99 -4.23
N ARG A 73 14.30 10.31 -4.31
CA ARG A 73 13.64 11.33 -3.48
C ARG A 73 12.24 11.69 -3.95
N THR A 74 11.88 11.34 -5.18
CA THR A 74 10.57 11.61 -5.77
C THR A 74 9.50 10.79 -5.09
N LEU A 75 8.42 11.45 -4.68
CA LEU A 75 7.22 10.80 -4.19
C LEU A 75 6.53 10.12 -5.37
N ILE A 76 6.22 8.83 -5.27
CA ILE A 76 5.37 8.15 -6.25
C ILE A 76 3.95 8.14 -5.68
N VAL A 77 2.97 8.68 -6.40
CA VAL A 77 1.60 8.85 -5.91
C VAL A 77 0.60 8.16 -6.83
N ALA A 78 -0.25 7.30 -6.25
CA ALA A 78 -1.37 6.68 -6.94
C ALA A 78 -2.47 6.29 -5.93
N ASP A 79 -3.71 6.70 -6.19
CA ASP A 79 -4.82 6.50 -5.25
C ASP A 79 -5.52 5.13 -5.42
N GLY A 80 -5.49 4.56 -6.62
CA GLY A 80 -6.07 3.25 -6.89
C GLY A 80 -5.24 2.12 -6.26
N PHE A 81 -5.88 1.24 -5.48
CA PHE A 81 -5.23 0.06 -4.92
C PHE A 81 -4.52 -0.78 -6.00
N SER A 82 -5.23 -1.08 -7.09
CA SER A 82 -4.70 -1.84 -8.22
C SER A 82 -3.51 -1.13 -8.87
N CYS A 83 -3.54 0.20 -9.01
CA CYS A 83 -2.42 0.96 -9.56
C CYS A 83 -1.18 0.89 -8.65
N ARG A 84 -1.36 1.02 -7.33
CA ARG A 84 -0.28 0.88 -6.36
C ARG A 84 0.34 -0.51 -6.40
N GLU A 85 -0.49 -1.54 -6.49
CA GLU A 85 -0.01 -2.92 -6.51
C GLU A 85 0.74 -3.24 -7.80
N GLN A 86 0.27 -2.76 -8.96
CA GLN A 86 0.99 -2.88 -10.24
C GLN A 86 2.41 -2.32 -10.14
N VAL A 87 2.52 -1.08 -9.65
CA VAL A 87 3.81 -0.39 -9.54
C VAL A 87 4.70 -1.12 -8.54
N LYS A 88 4.16 -1.52 -7.39
CA LYS A 88 4.90 -2.26 -6.36
C LYS A 88 5.47 -3.57 -6.89
N GLN A 89 4.65 -4.38 -7.56
CA GLN A 89 5.08 -5.67 -8.10
C GLN A 89 6.11 -5.54 -9.22
N SER A 90 6.00 -4.47 -10.03
CA SER A 90 6.80 -4.33 -11.26
C SER A 90 8.05 -3.45 -11.09
N THR A 91 8.15 -2.66 -10.02
CA THR A 91 9.24 -1.68 -9.85
C THR A 91 9.91 -1.72 -8.47
N GLY A 92 9.29 -2.36 -7.47
CA GLY A 92 9.75 -2.32 -6.08
C GLY A 92 9.52 -0.99 -5.36
N ARG A 93 9.08 0.08 -6.05
CA ARG A 93 8.63 1.33 -5.44
C ARG A 93 7.24 1.14 -4.82
N TRP A 94 6.95 1.82 -3.72
CA TRP A 94 5.64 1.72 -3.05
C TRP A 94 4.88 3.04 -3.19
N PRO A 95 3.95 3.18 -4.15
CA PRO A 95 3.27 4.46 -4.29
C PRO A 95 2.41 4.78 -3.07
N LEU A 96 2.37 6.07 -2.73
CA LEU A 96 1.56 6.64 -1.67
C LEU A 96 0.17 7.00 -2.20
N HIS A 97 -0.81 6.91 -1.31
CA HIS A 97 -2.12 7.55 -1.52
C HIS A 97 -2.00 9.06 -1.25
N VAL A 98 -2.78 9.90 -1.93
CA VAL A 98 -2.73 11.36 -1.75
C VAL A 98 -2.96 11.79 -0.29
N ALA A 99 -3.84 11.08 0.43
CA ALA A 99 -4.06 11.28 1.87
C ALA A 99 -2.80 11.01 2.72
N GLU A 100 -1.96 10.05 2.35
CA GLU A 100 -0.67 9.81 3.03
C GLU A 100 0.28 10.98 2.76
N VAL A 101 0.32 11.49 1.52
CA VAL A 101 1.11 12.68 1.17
C VAL A 101 0.64 13.92 1.96
N ALA A 102 -0.67 14.15 2.04
CA ALA A 102 -1.24 15.23 2.83
C ALA A 102 -0.91 15.10 4.32
N GLN A 103 -0.97 13.88 4.87
CA GLN A 103 -0.58 13.62 6.26
C GLN A 103 0.90 13.96 6.49
N LEU A 104 1.80 13.54 5.58
CA LEU A 104 3.22 13.88 5.65
C LEU A 104 3.45 15.38 5.70
N ALA A 105 2.71 16.14 4.87
CA ALA A 105 2.80 17.59 4.80
C ALA A 105 2.25 18.28 6.06
N ILE A 106 1.05 17.90 6.52
CA ILE A 106 0.39 18.50 7.69
C ILE A 106 1.17 18.24 8.97
N GLN A 107 1.62 17.00 9.18
CA GLN A 107 2.25 16.61 10.44
C GLN A 107 3.71 17.08 10.53
N GLN A 108 4.24 17.74 9.49
CA GLN A 108 5.62 18.22 9.39
C GLN A 108 6.63 17.22 9.97
N ARG A 109 6.43 15.92 9.70
CA ARG A 109 7.17 14.89 10.42
C ARG A 109 8.65 15.03 10.10
N HIS A 110 9.44 15.38 11.12
CA HIS A 110 10.89 15.57 10.99
C HIS A 110 11.67 14.31 10.59
N HIS A 111 11.01 13.14 10.53
CA HIS A 111 11.62 11.84 10.23
C HIS A 111 11.17 11.21 8.90
N ILE A 112 10.66 11.99 7.94
CA ILE A 112 10.38 11.44 6.61
C ILE A 112 11.71 11.16 5.90
N PRO A 113 11.99 9.91 5.49
CA PRO A 113 13.19 9.58 4.74
C PRO A 113 13.37 10.50 3.53
N VAL A 114 14.60 10.95 3.31
CA VAL A 114 14.93 11.79 2.14
C VAL A 114 14.81 10.95 0.87
N TYR A 115 15.35 9.73 0.90
CA TYR A 115 15.26 8.75 -0.17
C TYR A 115 14.18 7.72 0.13
N LEU A 116 13.48 7.28 -0.91
CA LEU A 116 12.35 6.36 -0.84
C LEU A 116 11.35 6.77 0.26
N PRO A 117 10.76 7.98 0.18
CA PRO A 117 9.84 8.50 1.19
C PRO A 117 8.71 7.54 1.57
N GLU A 118 8.29 6.70 0.63
CA GLU A 118 7.28 5.67 0.84
C GLU A 118 7.64 4.61 1.89
N SER A 119 8.93 4.42 2.19
CA SER A 119 9.42 3.44 3.16
C SER A 119 8.88 3.70 4.57
N PHE A 120 8.55 4.95 4.89
CA PHE A 120 7.89 5.33 6.14
C PHE A 120 6.55 4.60 6.33
N TYR A 121 5.69 4.59 5.30
CA TYR A 121 4.41 3.89 5.38
C TYR A 121 4.54 2.38 5.15
N ALA A 122 5.47 1.96 4.29
CA ALA A 122 5.72 0.53 4.06
C ALA A 122 6.12 -0.18 5.37
N SER A 123 6.98 0.45 6.18
CA SER A 123 7.40 -0.09 7.48
C SER A 123 6.25 -0.13 8.49
N GLN A 124 5.40 0.89 8.56
CA GLN A 124 4.23 0.89 9.44
C GLN A 124 3.20 -0.18 9.07
N ARG A 125 2.96 -0.43 7.77
CA ARG A 125 2.06 -1.51 7.34
C ARG A 125 2.56 -2.90 7.75
N GLN A 126 3.87 -3.07 7.92
CA GLN A 126 4.47 -4.34 8.36
C GLN A 126 4.51 -4.52 9.88
N SER A 127 4.43 -3.44 10.67
CA SER A 127 4.60 -3.50 12.14
C SER A 127 3.42 -4.14 12.88
N HIS A 128 2.27 -4.35 12.23
CA HIS A 128 1.11 -5.02 12.82
C HIS A 128 1.22 -6.57 12.88
N LYS A 129 2.38 -7.16 12.55
CA LYS A 129 2.59 -8.59 12.76
C LYS A 129 2.84 -8.85 14.24
N LEU A 130 1.96 -9.64 14.88
CA LEU A 130 2.17 -10.15 16.23
C LEU A 130 3.57 -10.78 16.35
N SER A 131 4.30 -10.38 17.37
CA SER A 131 5.59 -10.94 17.73
C SER A 131 5.46 -12.44 18.02
N LYS A 132 6.52 -13.21 17.74
CA LYS A 132 6.60 -14.62 18.14
C LYS A 132 6.27 -14.83 19.62
N LYS A 133 6.62 -13.85 20.47
CA LYS A 133 6.31 -13.87 21.91
C LYS A 133 4.81 -13.74 22.18
N GLU A 134 4.13 -12.85 21.46
CA GLU A 134 2.68 -12.64 21.62
C GLU A 134 1.89 -13.86 21.15
N ILE A 135 2.32 -14.49 20.05
CA ILE A 135 1.75 -15.76 19.56
C ILE A 135 1.97 -16.88 20.60
N ALA A 136 3.18 -17.00 21.15
CA ALA A 136 3.49 -18.02 22.14
C ALA A 136 2.67 -17.87 23.43
N VAL A 137 2.50 -16.64 23.93
CA VAL A 137 1.64 -16.36 25.10
C VAL A 137 0.18 -16.71 24.80
N GLY A 138 -0.32 -16.35 23.61
CA GLY A 138 -1.67 -16.71 23.19
C GLY A 138 -1.91 -18.22 23.17
N LEU A 139 -0.99 -18.99 22.56
CA LEU A 139 -1.07 -20.46 22.50
C LEU A 139 -1.00 -21.11 23.88
N ALA A 140 -0.11 -20.62 24.76
CA ALA A 140 0.01 -21.12 26.13
C ALA A 140 -1.28 -20.86 26.94
N GLY A 141 -1.90 -19.69 26.76
CA GLY A 141 -3.18 -19.36 27.39
C GLY A 141 -4.31 -20.30 26.96
N VAL A 142 -4.42 -20.60 25.67
CA VAL A 142 -5.42 -21.56 25.14
C VAL A 142 -5.18 -22.97 25.68
N ALA A 143 -3.93 -23.44 25.67
CA ALA A 143 -3.59 -24.77 26.18
C ALA A 143 -3.90 -24.91 27.67
N PHE A 144 -3.56 -23.90 28.47
CA PHE A 144 -3.85 -23.89 29.91
C PHE A 144 -5.35 -23.84 30.19
N GLY A 145 -6.10 -22.99 29.49
CA GLY A 145 -7.56 -22.92 29.61
C GLY A 145 -8.24 -24.24 29.24
N GLY A 146 -7.79 -24.87 28.15
CA GLY A 146 -8.28 -26.20 27.73
C GLY A 146 -7.97 -27.30 28.74
N TRP A 147 -6.74 -27.33 29.28
CA TRP A 147 -6.36 -28.28 30.33
C TRP A 147 -7.18 -28.09 31.60
N ALA A 148 -7.38 -26.84 32.04
CA ALA A 148 -8.17 -26.53 33.22
C ALA A 148 -9.63 -26.99 33.05
N ALA A 149 -10.26 -26.67 31.92
CA ALA A 149 -11.62 -27.10 31.61
C ALA A 149 -11.76 -28.64 31.56
N TRP A 150 -10.82 -29.33 30.89
CA TRP A 150 -10.79 -30.79 30.85
C TRP A 150 -10.61 -31.40 32.24
N SER A 151 -9.74 -30.83 33.07
CA SER A 151 -9.48 -31.33 34.42
C SER A 151 -10.72 -31.23 35.33
N VAL A 152 -11.49 -30.16 35.21
CA VAL A 152 -12.76 -29.96 35.92
C VAL A 152 -13.81 -30.96 35.42
N TRP A 153 -13.96 -31.08 34.10
CA TRP A 153 -14.90 -32.05 33.49
C TRP A 153 -14.59 -33.48 33.94
N ARG A 154 -13.31 -33.89 33.93
CA ARG A 154 -12.88 -35.23 34.35
C ARG A 154 -13.24 -35.51 35.82
N ARG A 155 -12.99 -34.57 36.73
CA ARG A 155 -13.36 -34.71 38.15
C ARG A 155 -14.88 -34.82 38.33
N LEU A 156 -15.67 -34.06 37.57
CA LEU A 156 -17.13 -34.12 37.63
C LEU A 156 -17.68 -35.44 37.05
N SER A 157 -16.99 -36.05 36.08
CA SER A 157 -17.41 -37.34 35.51
C SER A 157 -17.06 -38.56 36.38
N GLU A 158 -16.03 -38.47 37.24
CA GLU A 158 -15.63 -39.58 38.13
C GLU A 158 -16.56 -39.73 39.36
N HIS A 159 -17.36 -38.72 39.69
CA HIS A 159 -18.29 -38.72 40.82
C HIS A 159 -19.76 -38.97 40.44
N ARG A 160 -20.02 -39.45 39.21
CA ARG A 160 -21.35 -39.75 38.68
C ARG A 160 -21.45 -41.23 38.36
#